data_AF-A0A954WBC5-F1
#
_entry.id   AF-A0A954WBC5-F1
#
_cell.length_a   1.000
_cell.length_b   1.000
_cell.length_c   1.000
_cell.angle_alpha   90.00
_cell.angle_beta   90.00
_cell.angle_gamma   90.00
#
_symmetry.space_group_name_H-M   'P 1'
#
loop_
_entity.id
_entity.type
_entity.pdbx_description
1 polymer ?
#
loop_
_entity_poly.entity_id
_entity_poly.type
_entity_poly.pdbx_seq_one_letter_code
_entity_poly.pdbx_strand_id
1 'polypeptide(L)' 'IDALMLREARKVFQLQDWTIDERWHGVYAKHPTLPIVEVDAEDRVHISVGPGGAGMTMSFGLAERMWRQWMGESE' A
#
# COMPACT_ATOMS: atom_id res chain seq x y z
N ILE A 1 -19.91 2.88 5.65
CA ILE A 1 -18.87 3.88 5.32
C ILE A 1 -19.28 4.70 4.09
N ASP A 2 -19.88 4.08 3.06
CA ASP A 2 -20.31 4.72 1.81
C ASP A 2 -21.01 6.08 1.97
N ALA A 3 -22.03 6.16 2.83
CA ALA A 3 -22.76 7.42 3.06
C ALA A 3 -21.83 8.56 3.54
N LEU A 4 -20.81 8.24 4.33
CA LEU A 4 -19.80 9.22 4.77
C LEU A 4 -18.88 9.59 3.60
N MET A 5 -18.41 8.61 2.82
CA MET A 5 -17.56 8.86 1.64
C MET A 5 -18.27 9.72 0.60
N LEU A 6 -19.51 9.39 0.24
CA LEU A 6 -20.32 10.14 -0.72
C LEU A 6 -20.61 11.56 -0.22
N ARG A 7 -20.86 11.73 1.09
CA ARG A 7 -21.04 13.07 1.68
C ARG A 7 -19.81 13.95 1.50
N GLU A 8 -18.60 13.41 1.74
CA GLU A 8 -17.36 14.18 1.54
C GLU A 8 -17.07 14.44 0.06
N ALA A 9 -17.26 13.45 -0.81
CA ALA A 9 -17.05 13.59 -2.26
C ALA A 9 -17.95 14.67 -2.89
N ARG A 10 -19.20 14.81 -2.43
CA ARG A 10 -20.14 15.87 -2.88
C ARG A 10 -19.68 17.28 -2.59
N LYS A 11 -18.72 17.48 -1.67
CA LYS A 11 -18.15 18.80 -1.39
C LYS A 11 -17.19 19.28 -2.48
N VAL A 12 -16.62 18.34 -3.25
CA VAL A 12 -15.55 18.61 -4.22
C VAL A 12 -15.92 18.23 -5.65
N PHE A 13 -16.86 17.31 -5.87
CA PHE A 13 -17.30 16.87 -7.20
C PHE A 13 -18.78 17.18 -7.45
N GLN A 14 -19.10 17.52 -8.70
CA GLN A 14 -20.46 17.63 -9.21
C GLN A 14 -20.72 16.52 -10.22
N LEU A 15 -21.47 15.49 -9.83
CA LEU A 15 -21.83 14.36 -10.68
C LEU A 15 -23.34 14.34 -10.90
N GLN A 16 -23.76 13.93 -12.10
CA GLN A 16 -25.17 13.80 -12.48
C GLN A 16 -25.87 12.65 -11.73
N ASP A 17 -25.13 11.57 -11.45
CA ASP A 17 -25.57 10.42 -10.68
C ASP A 17 -24.49 10.02 -9.67
N TRP A 18 -24.92 9.52 -8.52
CA TRP A 18 -24.08 9.09 -7.41
C TRP A 18 -24.31 7.61 -7.03
N THR A 19 -25.04 6.87 -7.86
CA THR A 19 -25.25 5.44 -7.70
C THR A 19 -23.91 4.71 -7.74
N ILE A 20 -23.61 3.95 -6.69
CA ILE A 20 -22.40 3.11 -6.62
C ILE A 20 -22.67 1.83 -7.39
N ASP A 21 -21.92 1.62 -8.47
CA ASP A 21 -22.01 0.43 -9.32
C ASP A 21 -21.41 -0.81 -8.63
N GLU A 22 -20.18 -0.70 -8.13
CA GLU A 22 -19.46 -1.81 -7.50
C GLU A 22 -18.70 -1.39 -6.24
N ARG A 23 -18.34 -2.40 -5.42
CA ARG A 23 -17.61 -2.21 -4.16
C ARG A 23 -16.49 -3.23 -4.03
N TRP A 24 -15.35 -2.74 -3.55
CA TRP A 24 -14.18 -3.55 -3.24
C TRP A 24 -13.70 -3.21 -1.84
N HIS A 25 -13.24 -4.22 -1.11
CA HIS A 25 -12.66 -4.06 0.22
C HIS A 25 -11.28 -4.72 0.27
N GLY A 26 -10.25 -3.92 0.49
CA GLY A 26 -8.89 -4.38 0.71
C GLY A 26 -8.46 -4.15 2.15
N VAL A 27 -7.76 -5.14 2.73
CA VAL A 27 -7.10 -4.99 4.03
C VAL A 27 -5.61 -4.80 3.79
N TYR A 28 -5.08 -3.69 4.28
CA TYR A 28 -3.67 -3.35 4.13
C TYR A 28 -2.96 -3.48 5.47
N ALA A 29 -1.94 -4.33 5.51
CA ALA A 29 -1.00 -4.33 6.64
C ALA A 29 -0.24 -2.99 6.65
N LYS A 30 -0.06 -2.41 7.84
CA LYS A 30 0.71 -1.18 8.06
C LYS A 30 1.37 -1.24 9.42
N HIS A 31 2.67 -0.97 9.48
CA HIS A 31 3.36 -0.80 10.75
C HIS A 31 3.03 0.57 11.37
N PRO A 32 2.92 0.70 12.72
CA PRO A 32 2.61 1.97 13.35
C PRO A 32 3.61 3.10 13.04
N THR A 33 4.88 2.75 12.84
CA THR A 33 5.98 3.72 12.69
C THR A 33 6.89 3.50 11.48
N LEU A 34 6.93 2.29 10.92
CA LEU A 34 7.86 1.96 9.83
C LEU A 34 7.13 2.07 8.49
N PRO A 35 7.81 2.53 7.43
CA PRO A 35 7.21 2.61 6.10
C PRO A 35 6.95 1.23 5.50
N ILE A 36 7.77 0.24 5.87
CA ILE A 36 7.66 -1.16 5.50
C ILE A 36 8.31 -2.00 6.61
N VAL A 37 7.86 -3.24 6.78
CA VAL A 37 8.46 -4.23 7.67
C VAL A 37 9.29 -5.19 6.81
N GLU A 38 10.57 -5.28 7.14
CA GLU A 38 11.53 -6.18 6.52
C GLU A 38 12.06 -7.16 7.56
N VAL A 39 12.00 -8.46 7.25
CA VAL A 39 12.45 -9.54 8.13
C VAL A 39 13.14 -10.60 7.30
N ASP A 40 14.38 -10.95 7.68
CA ASP A 40 15.05 -12.16 7.23
C ASP A 40 14.58 -13.31 8.13
N ALA A 41 13.60 -14.06 7.66
CA ALA A 41 12.93 -15.08 8.48
C ALA A 41 13.76 -16.35 8.61
N GLU A 42 14.40 -16.78 7.51
CA GLU A 42 15.26 -17.96 7.39
C GLU A 42 16.33 -17.71 6.31
N ASP A 43 17.27 -18.66 6.13
CA ASP A 43 18.24 -18.59 5.03
C ASP A 43 17.53 -18.48 3.69
N ARG A 44 17.83 -17.40 2.94
CA ARG A 44 17.22 -17.07 1.64
C ARG A 44 15.70 -16.84 1.67
N VAL A 45 15.10 -16.59 2.84
CA VAL A 45 13.69 -16.22 2.98
C VAL A 45 13.58 -14.81 3.52
N HIS A 46 13.21 -13.88 2.63
CA HIS A 46 13.06 -12.47 2.92
C HIS A 46 11.59 -12.05 2.89
N ILE A 47 11.13 -11.37 3.94
CA ILE A 47 9.77 -10.86 4.06
C ILE A 47 9.81 -9.35 3.96
N SER A 48 9.03 -8.79 3.04
CA SER A 48 8.89 -7.35 2.81
C SER A 48 7.42 -6.97 2.69
N VAL A 49 6.84 -6.47 3.79
CA VAL A 49 5.38 -6.32 3.92
C VAL A 49 4.98 -5.07 4.68
N GLY A 50 3.70 -4.72 4.58
CA GLY A 50 3.13 -3.61 5.34
C GLY A 50 3.34 -2.20 4.79
N PRO A 51 3.40 -1.96 3.45
CA PRO A 51 3.50 -0.59 2.92
C PRO A 51 2.20 0.22 3.07
N GLY A 52 1.16 -0.33 3.70
CA GLY A 52 -0.16 0.29 3.78
C GLY A 52 -0.74 0.59 2.39
N GLY A 53 -1.46 1.70 2.29
CA GLY A 53 -2.02 2.18 1.02
C GLY A 53 -0.99 2.73 0.02
N ALA A 54 0.30 2.80 0.38
CA ALA A 54 1.35 3.34 -0.49
C ALA A 54 2.06 2.27 -1.34
N GLY A 55 1.65 1.00 -1.23
CA GLY A 55 2.31 -0.13 -1.88
C GLY A 55 2.49 0.04 -3.39
N MET A 56 1.47 0.53 -4.11
CA MET A 56 1.58 0.76 -5.56
C MET A 56 2.63 1.82 -5.90
N THR A 57 2.60 2.97 -5.21
CA THR A 57 3.55 4.07 -5.44
C THR A 57 4.99 3.67 -5.14
N MET A 58 5.22 2.89 -4.09
CA MET A 58 6.56 2.53 -3.63
C MET A 58 7.11 1.24 -4.25
N SER A 59 6.27 0.48 -4.97
CA SER A 59 6.55 -0.89 -5.41
C SER A 59 7.91 -1.06 -6.08
N PHE A 60 8.22 -0.28 -7.12
CA PHE A 60 9.47 -0.43 -7.87
C PHE A 60 10.71 -0.03 -7.06
N GLY A 61 10.64 1.07 -6.30
CA GLY A 61 11.77 1.50 -5.48
C GLY A 61 12.06 0.52 -4.33
N LEU A 62 11.01 -0.06 -3.73
CA LEU A 62 11.17 -1.11 -2.73
C LEU A 62 11.78 -2.37 -3.34
N ALA A 63 11.28 -2.81 -4.51
CA ALA A 63 11.79 -3.98 -5.19
C ALA A 63 13.28 -3.84 -5.55
N GLU A 64 13.70 -2.69 -6.09
CA GLU A 64 15.11 -2.44 -6.42
C GLU A 64 16.00 -2.45 -5.17
N ARG A 65 15.63 -1.69 -4.12
CA ARG A 65 16.43 -1.62 -2.89
C ARG A 65 16.58 -2.99 -2.24
N MET A 66 15.49 -3.75 -2.15
CA MET A 66 15.50 -5.10 -1.56
C MET A 66 16.40 -6.03 -2.36
N TRP A 67 16.30 -6.00 -3.68
CA TRP A 67 17.11 -6.84 -4.55
C TRP A 67 18.61 -6.58 -4.36
N ARG A 68 19.03 -5.31 -4.34
CA ARG A 68 20.43 -4.91 -4.10
C ARG A 68 20.93 -5.41 -2.75
N GLN A 69 20.11 -5.23 -1.71
CA GLN A 69 20.43 -5.68 -0.36
C GLN A 69 20.64 -7.20 -0.31
N TRP A 70 19.77 -7.99 -0.96
CA TRP A 70 19.88 -9.45 -0.98
C TRP A 70 21.10 -9.94 -1.75
N MET A 71 21.53 -9.20 -2.77
CA MET A 71 22.74 -9.51 -3.56
C MET A 71 24.04 -9.05 -2.88
N GLY A 72 23.96 -8.34 -1.74
CA GLY A 72 25.12 -7.80 -1.04
C GLY A 72 25.78 -6.61 -1.78
N GLU A 73 25.02 -5.94 -2.64
CA GLU A 73 25.47 -4.74 -3.34
C GLU A 73 25.27 -3.52 -2.42
N SER A 74 26.36 -2.91 -1.95
CA SER A 74 26.32 -1.65 -1.21
C SER A 74 26.09 -0.46 -2.15
N GLU A 75 25.38 0.56 -1.65
CA GLU A 75 25.14 1.85 -2.32
C GLU A 75 26.44 2.56 -2.76
#